data_AF-A0A2Z6NDZ2-F1
#
_entry.id   AF-A0A2Z6NDZ2-F1
#
_cell.length_a   1.000
_cell.length_b   1.000
_cell.length_c   1.000
_cell.angle_alpha   90.00
_cell.angle_beta   90.00
_cell.angle_gamma   90.00
#
_symmetry.space_group_name_H-M   'P 1'
#
loop_
_entity.id
_entity.type
_entity.pdbx_description
1 polymer ?
#
loop_
_entity_poly.entity_id
_entity_poly.type
_entity_poly.pdbx_seq_one_letter_code
_entity_poly.pdbx_strand_id
1 'polypeptide(L)'
;MVDENKPLLGEIEEELTELTASATATVTATSTNTARHVRTKVPEVEIHLFRQGKGPIVVFRSALGGWEQDQLEVGDILEKHGLKSVFAFNHQSRVRGVPVRFNPRNGRSILTYRDGAVVYLDGEPKVC
;
A
#
# COMPACT_ATOMS: atom_id res chain seq x y z
N MET A 1 62.84 23.05 17.17
CA MET A 1 62.50 22.46 15.86
C MET A 1 61.25 21.64 16.09
N VAL A 2 60.12 22.06 15.51
CA VAL A 2 58.78 21.44 15.62
C VAL A 2 58.34 21.19 17.08
N ASP A 3 57.57 22.06 17.72
CA ASP A 3 56.38 22.84 17.29
C ASP A 3 55.16 21.97 16.97
N GLU A 4 54.01 22.56 17.29
CA GLU A 4 52.63 22.09 17.10
C GLU A 4 52.11 20.96 18.02
N ASN A 5 50.89 20.99 18.58
CA ASN A 5 49.99 22.02 19.18
C ASN A 5 48.57 21.41 19.19
N LYS A 6 47.87 21.52 20.33
CA LYS A 6 46.43 21.26 20.58
C LYS A 6 45.76 19.98 20.02
N PRO A 7 45.10 19.17 20.86
CA PRO A 7 43.91 18.45 20.41
C PRO A 7 42.79 19.46 20.08
N LEU A 8 42.03 19.18 19.01
CA LEU A 8 40.85 19.97 18.68
C LEU A 8 39.66 19.53 19.54
N LEU A 9 39.11 20.48 20.31
CA LEU A 9 37.78 20.38 20.91
C LEU A 9 36.77 21.00 19.95
N GLY A 10 35.63 20.34 19.79
CA GLY A 10 34.50 20.81 18.99
C GLY A 10 33.65 19.62 18.50
N GLU A 11 32.35 19.53 18.77
CA GLU A 11 31.50 20.37 19.63
C GLU A 11 30.53 19.46 20.40
N ILE A 12 30.00 19.92 21.53
CA ILE A 12 28.97 19.21 22.31
C ILE A 12 27.72 20.07 22.43
N GLU A 13 26.59 19.52 21.97
CA GLU A 13 25.24 19.96 22.35
C GLU A 13 24.47 18.73 22.87
N GLU A 14 24.72 18.39 24.14
CA GLU A 14 23.73 17.64 24.92
C GLU A 14 22.72 18.64 25.49
N GLU A 15 21.44 18.47 25.17
CA GLU A 15 20.36 18.97 26.03
C GLU A 15 19.67 17.77 26.71
N LEU A 16 19.54 17.87 28.04
CA LEU A 16 18.75 17.02 28.93
C LEU A 16 17.26 16.95 28.46
N THR A 17 16.40 15.98 28.76
CA THR A 17 16.15 15.14 29.97
C THR A 17 15.36 13.87 29.52
N GLU A 18 14.84 12.92 30.33
CA GLU A 18 14.62 12.84 31.78
C GLU A 18 14.85 11.43 32.37
N LEU A 19 15.42 11.41 33.57
CA LEU A 19 15.24 10.49 34.70
C LEU A 19 14.54 9.12 34.53
N THR A 20 15.36 8.07 34.59
CA THR A 20 15.26 6.91 35.53
C THR A 20 13.89 6.28 35.86
N ALA A 21 13.71 5.02 35.47
CA ALA A 21 13.04 3.99 36.29
C ALA A 21 13.64 2.60 36.03
N SER A 22 14.03 1.88 37.09
CA SER A 22 14.66 0.55 36.98
C SER A 22 13.64 -0.57 36.77
N ALA A 23 13.86 -1.43 35.78
CA ALA A 23 13.23 -2.76 35.71
C ALA A 23 14.11 -3.77 34.97
N THR A 24 14.93 -4.53 35.70
CA THR A 24 15.65 -5.69 35.14
C THR A 24 14.65 -6.82 34.87
N ALA A 25 14.39 -7.12 33.60
CA ALA A 25 13.57 -8.26 33.18
C ALA A 25 14.19 -8.97 31.97
N THR A 26 15.02 -9.98 32.23
CA THR A 26 15.51 -10.89 31.18
C THR A 26 14.36 -11.74 30.65
N VAL A 27 13.99 -11.56 29.38
CA VAL A 27 13.11 -12.50 28.65
C VAL A 27 13.80 -12.94 27.38
N THR A 28 14.11 -14.23 27.31
CA THR A 28 14.67 -14.89 26.12
C THR A 28 13.61 -14.94 25.02
N ALA A 29 13.56 -13.92 24.16
CA ALA A 29 12.89 -13.99 22.88
C ALA A 29 13.87 -14.53 21.84
N THR A 30 13.72 -15.81 21.45
CA THR A 30 14.43 -16.39 20.30
C THR A 30 13.82 -15.83 19.01
N SER A 31 14.03 -14.53 18.79
CA SER A 31 13.62 -13.82 17.59
C SER A 31 14.43 -14.34 16.42
N THR A 32 13.91 -15.38 15.74
CA THR A 32 14.43 -15.88 14.47
C THR A 32 14.29 -14.77 13.43
N ASN A 33 15.33 -13.94 13.35
CA ASN A 33 15.40 -12.77 12.49
C ASN A 33 15.45 -13.18 11.02
N THR A 34 14.28 -13.57 10.52
CA THR A 34 13.95 -13.67 9.11
C THR A 34 13.86 -12.26 8.55
N ALA A 35 15.03 -11.63 8.45
CA ALA A 35 15.26 -10.33 7.84
C ALA A 35 14.81 -10.40 6.38
N ARG A 36 13.50 -10.19 6.17
CA ARG A 36 12.84 -10.31 4.87
C ARG A 36 13.41 -9.23 3.98
N HIS A 37 14.34 -9.61 3.10
CA HIS A 37 15.06 -8.71 2.22
C HIS A 37 14.08 -7.79 1.50
N VAL A 38 14.08 -6.51 1.85
CA VAL A 38 13.26 -5.48 1.18
C VAL A 38 13.88 -5.25 -0.20
N ARG A 39 13.43 -6.06 -1.16
CA ARG A 39 13.87 -6.14 -2.56
C ARG A 39 12.70 -6.35 -3.51
N THR A 40 11.55 -5.74 -3.18
CA THR A 40 10.32 -5.85 -3.98
C THR A 40 10.04 -4.54 -4.70
N LYS A 41 10.02 -4.59 -6.04
CA LYS A 41 9.22 -3.62 -6.81
C LYS A 41 7.79 -3.72 -6.29
N VAL A 42 7.11 -2.60 -6.11
CA VAL A 42 5.67 -2.63 -5.80
C VAL A 42 4.95 -3.13 -7.06
N PRO A 43 4.18 -4.22 -7.00
CA PRO A 43 3.43 -4.70 -8.15
C PRO A 43 2.29 -3.75 -8.52
N GLU A 44 2.11 -3.51 -9.81
CA GLU A 44 1.12 -2.57 -10.35
C GLU A 44 0.06 -3.30 -11.18
N VAL A 45 -1.19 -2.88 -11.09
CA VAL A 45 -2.26 -3.25 -12.03
C VAL A 45 -2.74 -2.04 -12.83
N GLU A 46 -3.05 -2.25 -14.10
CA GLU A 46 -3.64 -1.22 -14.95
C GLU A 46 -5.16 -1.34 -14.94
N ILE A 47 -5.84 -0.29 -14.49
CA ILE A 47 -7.27 -0.26 -14.24
C ILE A 47 -7.94 0.60 -15.30
N HIS A 48 -8.84 -0.03 -16.06
CA HIS A 48 -9.67 0.63 -17.07
C HIS A 48 -11.05 0.83 -16.44
N LEU A 49 -11.35 2.06 -16.01
CA LEU A 49 -12.56 2.38 -15.24
C LEU A 49 -13.67 2.97 -16.11
N PHE A 50 -14.81 2.28 -16.10
CA PHE A 50 -16.06 2.63 -16.78
C PHE A 50 -17.09 3.13 -15.74
N ARG A 51 -18.15 3.81 -16.19
CA ARG A 51 -19.34 4.10 -15.37
C ARG A 51 -20.59 3.74 -16.16
N GLN A 52 -21.37 2.79 -15.66
CA GLN A 52 -22.60 2.30 -16.29
C GLN A 52 -22.37 1.91 -17.77
N GLY A 53 -21.23 1.30 -18.07
CA GLY A 53 -20.80 0.92 -19.42
C GLY A 53 -20.41 2.06 -20.37
N LYS A 54 -20.43 3.33 -19.95
CA LYS A 54 -20.12 4.50 -20.80
C LYS A 54 -18.61 4.73 -21.00
N GLY A 55 -17.94 3.76 -21.62
CA GLY A 55 -16.53 3.84 -22.04
C GLY A 55 -15.51 3.93 -20.89
N PRO A 56 -14.20 3.81 -21.18
CA PRO A 56 -13.15 4.02 -20.19
C PRO A 56 -13.02 5.53 -19.92
N ILE A 57 -13.49 5.97 -18.76
CA ILE A 57 -13.41 7.37 -18.32
C ILE A 57 -12.01 7.73 -17.85
N VAL A 58 -11.31 6.75 -17.27
CA VAL A 58 -9.91 6.87 -16.86
C VAL A 58 -9.23 5.51 -16.97
N VAL A 59 -8.02 5.51 -17.51
CA VAL A 59 -7.07 4.41 -17.42
C VAL A 59 -5.96 4.87 -16.49
N PHE A 60 -5.69 4.13 -15.43
CA PHE A 60 -4.67 4.47 -14.43
C PHE A 60 -4.03 3.22 -13.87
N ARG A 61 -2.84 3.36 -13.28
CA ARG A 61 -2.22 2.27 -12.52
C ARG A 61 -2.47 2.42 -11.04
N SER A 62 -2.64 1.28 -10.37
CA SER A 62 -2.81 1.17 -8.93
C SER A 62 -1.82 0.14 -8.41
N ALA A 63 -1.14 0.47 -7.31
CA ALA A 63 -0.32 -0.49 -6.58
C ALA A 63 -1.22 -1.59 -5.98
N LEU A 64 -0.73 -2.83 -5.93
CA LEU A 64 -1.35 -3.87 -5.11
C LEU A 64 -0.76 -3.82 -3.69
N GLY A 65 -1.66 -3.67 -2.72
CA GLY A 65 -1.38 -3.79 -1.29
C GLY A 65 -1.65 -5.19 -0.76
N GLY A 66 -1.84 -5.30 0.55
CA GLY A 66 -1.94 -6.59 1.24
C GLY A 66 -0.57 -7.12 1.67
N TRP A 67 -0.56 -8.32 2.26
CA TRP A 67 0.66 -8.93 2.82
C TRP A 67 1.52 -9.61 1.75
N GLU A 68 0.89 -10.24 0.76
CA GLU A 68 1.53 -10.85 -0.43
C GLU A 68 1.61 -9.86 -1.62
N GLN A 69 1.25 -8.58 -1.41
CA GLN A 69 1.20 -7.53 -2.44
C GLN A 69 0.30 -7.90 -3.64
N ASP A 70 -0.85 -8.51 -3.37
CA ASP A 70 -1.77 -9.07 -4.35
C ASP A 70 -3.20 -8.49 -4.28
N GLN A 71 -3.48 -7.58 -3.33
CA GLN A 71 -4.82 -7.05 -3.08
C GLN A 71 -4.96 -5.61 -3.59
N LEU A 72 -6.02 -5.36 -4.35
CA LEU A 72 -6.33 -4.03 -4.87
C LEU A 72 -6.98 -3.15 -3.79
N GLU A 73 -6.59 -1.88 -3.71
CA GLU A 73 -7.10 -0.91 -2.73
C GLU A 73 -8.38 -0.24 -3.28
N VAL A 74 -9.47 -1.02 -3.25
CA VAL A 74 -10.78 -0.69 -3.83
C VAL A 74 -11.46 0.48 -3.11
N GLY A 75 -11.27 0.63 -1.80
CA GLY A 75 -11.82 1.74 -1.01
C GLY A 75 -11.40 3.11 -1.56
N ASP A 76 -10.09 3.31 -1.70
CA ASP A 76 -9.46 4.51 -2.24
C ASP A 76 -9.94 4.80 -3.68
N ILE A 77 -10.12 3.77 -4.50
CA ILE A 77 -10.68 3.91 -5.86
C ILE A 77 -12.14 4.35 -5.82
N LEU A 78 -12.97 3.80 -4.92
CA LEU A 78 -14.36 4.20 -4.75
C LEU A 78 -14.47 5.67 -4.30
N GLU A 79 -13.65 6.09 -3.34
CA GLU A 79 -13.64 7.46 -2.82
C GLU A 79 -13.12 8.46 -3.88
N LYS A 80 -11.94 8.21 -4.44
CA LYS A 80 -11.28 9.07 -5.46
C LYS A 80 -12.13 9.29 -6.71
N HIS A 81 -12.97 8.33 -7.09
CA HIS A 81 -13.82 8.42 -8.28
C HIS A 81 -15.32 8.65 -7.97
N GLY A 82 -15.69 8.89 -6.70
CA GLY A 82 -17.07 9.21 -6.31
C GLY A 82 -18.07 8.09 -6.55
N LEU A 83 -17.62 6.83 -6.43
CA LEU A 83 -18.39 5.63 -6.74
C LEU A 83 -19.05 5.03 -5.48
N LYS A 84 -20.11 4.25 -5.70
CA LYS A 84 -20.82 3.46 -4.69
C LYS A 84 -20.40 2.00 -4.70
N SER A 85 -20.13 1.46 -5.88
CA SER A 85 -19.76 0.07 -6.11
C SER A 85 -18.92 -0.05 -7.40
N VAL A 86 -18.18 -1.15 -7.54
CA VAL A 86 -17.44 -1.50 -8.76
C VAL A 86 -17.62 -2.98 -9.11
N PHE A 87 -17.71 -3.27 -10.40
CA PHE A 87 -17.89 -4.60 -10.97
C PHE A 87 -16.72 -4.91 -11.91
N ALA A 88 -15.94 -5.95 -11.63
CA ALA A 88 -14.91 -6.43 -12.54
C ALA A 88 -15.55 -7.25 -13.67
N PHE A 89 -15.25 -6.91 -14.92
CA PHE A 89 -15.69 -7.66 -16.09
C PHE A 89 -14.50 -8.04 -16.98
N ASN A 90 -14.71 -8.98 -17.89
CA ASN A 90 -13.70 -9.36 -18.88
C ASN A 90 -14.19 -8.87 -20.26
N HIS A 91 -13.47 -7.93 -20.86
CA HIS A 91 -13.79 -7.33 -22.16
C HIS A 91 -13.90 -8.34 -23.33
N GLN A 92 -13.28 -9.52 -23.22
CA GLN A 92 -13.36 -10.60 -24.22
C GLN A 92 -14.59 -11.50 -24.02
N SER A 93 -15.26 -11.42 -22.86
CA SER A 93 -16.36 -12.29 -22.48
C SER A 93 -17.68 -11.54 -22.45
N ARG A 94 -18.75 -12.15 -22.97
CA ARG A 94 -20.11 -11.57 -22.95
C ARG A 94 -20.82 -11.73 -21.59
N VAL A 95 -20.09 -12.14 -20.54
CA VAL A 95 -20.61 -12.36 -19.19
C VAL A 95 -20.69 -11.05 -18.41
N ARG A 96 -21.78 -10.85 -17.66
CA ARG A 96 -21.99 -9.68 -16.80
C ARG A 96 -20.88 -9.54 -15.75
N GLY A 97 -20.44 -8.31 -15.49
CA GLY A 97 -19.43 -8.01 -14.48
C GLY A 97 -19.78 -8.55 -13.09
N VAL A 98 -18.76 -9.06 -12.39
CA VAL A 98 -18.82 -9.61 -11.03
C VAL A 98 -18.53 -8.48 -10.04
N PRO A 99 -19.36 -8.27 -8.99
CA PRO A 99 -19.09 -7.23 -8.00
C PRO A 99 -17.76 -7.47 -7.28
N VAL A 100 -16.86 -6.49 -7.30
CA VAL A 100 -15.58 -6.59 -6.59
C VAL A 100 -15.85 -6.47 -5.10
N ARG A 101 -15.74 -7.60 -4.39
CA ARG A 101 -15.89 -7.62 -2.94
C ARG A 101 -14.61 -7.10 -2.30
N PHE A 102 -14.75 -6.18 -1.35
CA PHE A 102 -13.66 -5.65 -0.54
C PHE A 102 -14.02 -5.74 0.95
N ASN A 103 -13.01 -5.72 1.82
CA ASN A 103 -13.21 -5.73 3.27
C ASN A 103 -13.42 -4.28 3.77
N PRO A 104 -14.54 -3.98 4.44
CA PRO A 104 -14.88 -2.60 4.84
C PRO A 104 -13.97 -2.02 5.93
N ARG A 105 -13.10 -2.82 6.57
CA ARG A 105 -12.13 -2.34 7.57
C ARG A 105 -10.82 -1.80 6.96
N ASN A 106 -10.50 -2.15 5.73
CA ASN A 106 -9.22 -1.80 5.10
C ASN A 106 -9.30 -1.43 3.61
N GLY A 107 -10.50 -1.41 3.01
CA GLY A 107 -10.71 -1.06 1.61
C GLY A 107 -10.19 -2.09 0.59
N ARG A 108 -9.54 -3.18 1.01
CA ARG A 108 -8.83 -4.11 0.12
C ARG A 108 -9.74 -5.18 -0.48
N SER A 109 -9.48 -5.54 -1.74
CA SER A 109 -10.18 -6.61 -2.44
C SER A 109 -10.02 -7.95 -1.74
N ILE A 110 -11.07 -8.77 -1.78
CA ILE A 110 -11.03 -10.18 -1.36
C ILE A 110 -10.45 -11.06 -2.48
N LEU A 111 -10.59 -10.63 -3.74
CA LEU A 111 -9.94 -11.27 -4.88
C LEU A 111 -8.49 -10.78 -4.98
N THR A 112 -7.59 -11.71 -5.33
CA THR A 112 -6.16 -11.45 -5.55
C THR A 112 -5.89 -11.20 -7.04
N TYR A 113 -4.94 -10.31 -7.31
CA TYR A 113 -4.55 -9.86 -8.65
C TYR A 113 -3.08 -10.21 -8.92
N ARG A 114 -2.62 -10.00 -10.16
CA ARG A 114 -1.23 -10.24 -10.57
C ARG A 114 -0.58 -8.93 -10.98
N ASP A 115 0.72 -8.81 -10.75
CA ASP A 115 1.54 -7.74 -11.32
C ASP A 115 1.37 -7.66 -12.85
N GLY A 116 1.27 -6.45 -13.39
CA GLY A 116 1.03 -6.17 -14.79
C GLY A 116 -0.36 -6.56 -15.33
N ALA A 117 -1.32 -6.98 -14.47
CA ALA A 117 -2.65 -7.35 -14.94
C ALA A 117 -3.48 -6.11 -15.35
N VAL A 118 -4.19 -6.24 -16.47
CA VAL A 118 -5.20 -5.26 -16.92
C VAL A 118 -6.56 -5.65 -16.36
N VAL A 119 -7.20 -4.74 -15.63
CA VAL A 119 -8.47 -4.97 -14.92
C VAL A 119 -9.52 -3.97 -15.42
N TYR A 120 -10.61 -4.49 -16.02
CA TYR A 120 -11.74 -3.69 -16.46
C TYR A 120 -12.78 -3.61 -15.35
N LEU A 121 -13.05 -2.40 -14.85
CA LEU A 121 -14.02 -2.13 -13.78
C LEU A 121 -15.16 -1.25 -14.30
N ASP A 122 -16.40 -1.62 -14.06
CA ASP A 122 -17.56 -0.73 -14.24
C ASP A 122 -18.06 -0.22 -12.89
N GLY A 123 -18.12 1.10 -12.71
CA GLY A 123 -18.47 1.76 -11.46
C GLY A 123 -19.88 2.34 -11.45
N GLU A 124 -20.66 2.04 -10.40
CA GLU A 124 -21.90 2.77 -10.15
C GLU A 124 -21.55 4.10 -9.44
N PRO A 125 -21.91 5.27 -10.00
CA PRO A 125 -21.68 6.54 -9.33
C PRO A 125 -22.54 6.68 -8.07
N LYS A 126 -22.02 7.39 -7.07
CA LYS A 126 -22.72 7.63 -5.79
C LYS A 126 -23.88 8.63 -5.90
N VAL A 127 -23.88 9.45 -6.95
CA VAL A 127 -24.94 10.42 -7.30
C VAL A 127 -25.24 10.26 -8.79
N CYS A 128 -26.52 10.33 -9.15
CA CYS A 128 -27.03 10.23 -10.53
C CYS A 128 -27.06 11.59 -11.22
#